data_AF-D6TGW1-F1
#
_entry.id   AF-D6TGW1-F1
#
_cell.length_a   1.000
_cell.length_b   1.000
_cell.length_c   1.000
_cell.angle_alpha   90.00
_cell.angle_beta   90.00
_cell.angle_gamma   90.00
#
_symmetry.space_group_name_H-M   'P 1'
#
loop_
_entity.id
_entity.type
_entity.pdbx_description
1 polymer ?
#
loop_
_entity_poly.entity_id
_entity_poly.type
_entity_poly.pdbx_seq_one_letter_code
_entity_poly.pdbx_strand_id
1 'polypeptide(L)' 'MRLMKRQEGVTVHISLPWEIEYLASLSEQGREWVPLSSTGDNAQVVGMINSRSYEIQLHPGVEIVDRQVVVLSPPTSSKG' A
#
# COMPACT_ATOMS: atom_id res chain seq x y z
N MET A 1 -5.12 0.16 -6.39
CA MET A 1 -5.76 0.71 -5.17
C MET A 1 -5.55 2.21 -5.09
N ARG A 2 -6.16 2.91 -4.13
CA ARG A 2 -5.99 4.36 -3.93
C ARG A 2 -5.77 4.68 -2.46
N LEU A 3 -4.78 5.51 -2.15
CA LEU A 3 -4.68 6.18 -0.87
C LEU A 3 -5.51 7.46 -0.90
N MET A 4 -6.23 7.73 0.19
CA MET A 4 -7.11 8.88 0.36
C MET A 4 -6.73 9.59 1.64
N LYS A 5 -6.51 10.90 1.57
CA LYS A 5 -6.36 11.74 2.76
C LYS A 5 -7.75 11.93 3.40
N ARG A 6 -7.81 11.71 4.72
CA ARG A 6 -8.96 11.96 5.59
C ARG A 6 -8.51 12.86 6.75
N GLN A 7 -9.48 13.41 7.49
CA GLN A 7 -9.19 14.23 8.67
C GLN A 7 -8.37 13.47 9.71
N GLU A 8 -8.63 12.17 9.88
CA GLU A 8 -7.98 11.31 10.88
C GLU A 8 -6.68 10.65 10.42
N GLY A 9 -6.33 10.77 9.12
CA GLY A 9 -5.15 10.09 8.58
C GLY A 9 -5.26 9.74 7.11
N VAL A 10 -4.48 8.76 6.67
CA VAL A 10 -4.54 8.22 5.30
C VAL A 10 -5.18 6.85 5.35
N THR A 11 -6.19 6.64 4.51
CA THR A 11 -6.85 5.34 4.36
C THR A 11 -6.67 4.80 2.96
N VAL A 12 -6.78 3.48 2.80
CA VAL A 12 -6.82 2.85 1.49
C VAL A 12 -8.27 2.65 1.05
N HIS A 13 -8.51 2.95 -0.21
CA HIS A 13 -9.71 2.57 -0.94
C HIS A 13 -9.32 1.49 -1.95
N ILE A 14 -9.85 0.29 -1.71
CA ILE A 14 -9.73 -0.88 -2.58
C ILE A 14 -11.00 -0.96 -3.40
N SER A 15 -10.89 -0.94 -4.73
CA SER A 15 -12.06 -0.83 -5.63
C SER A 15 -12.32 -2.12 -6.39
N LEU A 16 -11.38 -3.06 -6.41
CA LEU A 16 -11.48 -4.30 -7.18
C LEU A 16 -11.42 -5.51 -6.23
N PRO A 17 -12.31 -6.50 -6.37
CA PRO A 17 -12.34 -7.68 -5.49
C PRO A 17 -11.01 -8.43 -5.42
N TRP A 18 -10.30 -8.55 -6.55
CA TRP A 18 -9.01 -9.25 -6.61
C TRP A 18 -7.94 -8.60 -5.75
N GLU A 19 -8.01 -7.29 -5.48
CA GLU A 19 -7.04 -6.60 -4.62
C GLU A 19 -7.18 -7.08 -3.16
N ILE A 20 -8.41 -7.35 -2.72
CA ILE A 20 -8.72 -7.91 -1.40
C ILE A 20 -8.26 -9.37 -1.32
N GLU A 21 -8.63 -10.17 -2.33
CA GLU A 21 -8.22 -11.58 -2.43
C GLU A 21 -6.70 -11.72 -2.42
N TYR A 22 -6.01 -10.82 -3.13
CA TYR A 22 -4.56 -10.82 -3.18
C TYR A 22 -3.94 -10.45 -1.83
N LEU A 23 -4.42 -9.40 -1.14
CA LEU A 23 -3.97 -9.07 0.22
C LEU A 23 -4.24 -10.21 1.21
N ALA A 24 -5.40 -10.87 1.12
CA ALA A 24 -5.71 -12.05 1.92
C ALA A 24 -4.70 -13.18 1.65
N SER A 25 -4.40 -13.48 0.39
CA SER A 25 -3.41 -14.48 0.01
C SER A 25 -2.00 -14.16 0.53
N LEU A 26 -1.62 -12.89 0.60
CA LEU A 26 -0.35 -12.46 1.18
C LEU A 26 -0.36 -12.65 2.71
N SER A 27 -1.47 -12.36 3.37
CA SER A 27 -1.64 -12.63 4.80
C SER A 27 -1.52 -14.11 5.13
N GLU A 28 -2.10 -15.00 4.31
CA GLU A 28 -2.00 -16.46 4.47
C GLU A 28 -0.57 -16.98 4.30
N GLN A 29 0.23 -16.30 3.48
CA GLN A 29 1.67 -16.56 3.31
C GLN A 29 2.54 -15.95 4.44
N GLY A 30 1.92 -15.35 5.47
CA GLY A 30 2.63 -14.69 6.58
C GLY A 30 3.23 -13.33 6.22
N ARG A 31 2.84 -12.72 5.09
CA ARG A 31 3.32 -11.40 4.67
C ARG A 31 2.40 -10.31 5.17
N GLU A 32 2.59 -9.93 6.43
CA GLU A 32 1.71 -8.96 7.10
C GLU A 32 1.84 -7.53 6.58
N TRP A 33 3.04 -7.05 6.27
CA TRP A 33 3.26 -5.70 5.75
C TRP A 33 3.75 -5.75 4.31
N VAL A 34 3.00 -5.11 3.40
CA VAL A 34 3.23 -5.17 1.96
C VAL A 34 3.54 -3.78 1.43
N PRO A 35 4.58 -3.59 0.59
CA PRO A 35 4.91 -2.27 0.07
C PRO A 35 3.86 -1.72 -0.90
N LEU A 36 3.56 -0.44 -0.75
CA LEU A 36 2.79 0.37 -1.69
C LEU A 36 3.74 1.26 -2.47
N SER A 37 3.63 1.24 -3.79
CA SER A 37 4.34 2.18 -4.66
C SER A 37 3.41 3.11 -5.40
N SER A 38 3.91 4.31 -5.68
CA SER A 38 3.32 5.20 -6.67
C SER A 38 3.33 4.56 -8.06
N THR A 39 2.53 5.11 -8.96
CA THR A 39 2.47 4.70 -10.36
C THR A 39 3.10 5.77 -11.25
N GLY A 40 3.59 5.37 -12.43
CA GLY A 40 4.25 6.26 -13.40
C GLY A 40 5.74 5.96 -13.56
N ASP A 41 6.41 6.78 -14.37
CA ASP A 41 7.80 6.55 -14.82
C ASP A 41 8.83 6.59 -13.66
N ASN A 42 8.48 7.25 -12.56
CA ASN A 42 9.27 7.30 -11.32
C ASN A 42 8.52 6.63 -10.18
N ALA A 43 8.04 5.40 -10.40
CA ALA A 43 7.41 4.59 -9.36
C ALA A 43 8.38 4.41 -8.17
N GLN A 44 7.93 4.81 -6.99
CA GLN A 44 8.69 4.71 -5.75
C GLN A 44 7.80 4.17 -4.63
N VAL A 45 8.42 3.47 -3.68
CA VAL A 45 7.73 3.00 -2.48
C VAL A 45 7.33 4.21 -1.65
N VAL A 46 6.02 4.35 -1.40
CA VAL A 46 5.43 5.46 -0.65
C VAL A 46 5.07 5.06 0.78
N GLY A 47 4.99 3.76 1.05
CA GLY A 47 4.49 3.25 2.32
C GLY A 47 4.33 1.74 2.30
N MET A 48 3.71 1.26 3.37
CA MET A 48 3.33 -0.13 3.58
C MET A 48 1.83 -0.20 3.90
N ILE A 49 1.20 -1.30 3.52
CA ILE A 49 -0.15 -1.67 3.93
C ILE A 49 -0.12 -2.97 4.72
N ASN A 50 -0.86 -3.04 5.81
CA ASN A 50 -1.09 -4.31 6.51
C ASN A 50 -2.06 -5.18 5.70
N SER A 51 -1.66 -6.40 5.36
CA SER A 51 -2.42 -7.32 4.51
C SER A 51 -3.72 -7.81 5.14
N ARG A 52 -3.87 -7.71 6.47
CA ARG A 52 -5.04 -8.15 7.23
C ARG A 52 -5.89 -6.98 7.74
N SER A 53 -5.27 -5.97 8.33
CA SER A 53 -5.98 -4.82 8.92
C SER A 53 -6.17 -3.65 7.95
N TYR A 54 -5.45 -3.65 6.81
CA TYR A 54 -5.40 -2.54 5.84
C TYR A 54 -4.89 -1.21 6.40
N GLU A 55 -4.24 -1.24 7.57
CA GLU A 55 -3.55 -0.10 8.14
C GLU A 55 -2.43 0.37 7.21
N ILE A 56 -2.24 1.69 7.13
CA ILE A 56 -1.27 2.31 6.23
C ILE A 56 -0.16 2.97 7.04
N GLN A 57 1.08 2.66 6.69
CA GLN A 57 2.27 3.32 7.21
C GLN A 57 3.00 4.01 6.06
N LEU A 58 2.99 5.33 6.02
CA LEU A 58 3.71 6.09 5.01
C LEU A 58 5.19 6.22 5.37
N HIS A 59 6.05 6.24 4.34
CA HIS A 59 7.45 6.57 4.55
C HIS A 59 7.61 8.03 5.01
N PRO A 60 8.61 8.35 5.85
CA PRO A 60 8.87 9.72 6.26
C PRO A 60 9.03 10.67 5.05
N GLY A 61 8.35 11.80 5.10
CA GLY A 61 8.37 12.81 4.03
C GLY A 61 7.40 12.55 2.87
N VAL A 62 6.69 11.41 2.84
CA VAL A 62 5.60 11.18 1.90
C VAL A 62 4.32 11.83 2.41
N GLU A 63 3.74 12.72 1.61
CA GLU A 63 2.47 13.36 1.90
C GLU A 63 1.43 13.00 0.83
N ILE A 64 0.27 12.50 1.29
CA ILE A 64 -0.90 12.29 0.44
C ILE A 64 -1.77 13.55 0.59
N VAL A 65 -1.79 14.40 -0.45
CA VAL A 65 -2.53 15.68 -0.40
C VAL A 65 -4.04 15.44 -0.42
N ASP A 66 -4.54 14.73 -1.43
CA ASP A 66 -5.97 14.39 -1.55
C ASP A 66 -6.18 12.90 -1.83
N ARG A 67 -5.59 12.45 -2.95
CA ARG A 67 -5.70 11.09 -3.45
C ARG A 67 -4.45 10.71 -4.21
N GLN A 68 -3.99 9.48 -4.02
CA GLN A 68 -2.90 8.90 -4.79
C GLN A 68 -3.21 7.48 -5.24
N VAL A 69 -2.99 7.19 -6.52
CA VAL A 69 -3.09 5.81 -7.03
C VAL A 69 -1.81 5.07 -6.65
N VAL A 70 -1.99 3.89 -6.06
CA VAL A 70 -0.90 3.02 -5.62
C VAL A 70 -1.12 1.59 -6.07
N VAL A 71 0.00 0.87 -6.21
CA VAL A 71 0.04 -0.56 -6.51
C VAL A 71 0.80 -1.29 -5.41
N LEU A 72 0.42 -2.55 -5.19
CA LEU A 72 1.23 -3.45 -4.38
C LEU A 72 2.50 -3.75 -5.16
N SER A 73 3.63 -3.45 -4.56
CA SER A 73 4.91 -3.83 -5.16
C SER A 73 5.29 -5.23 -4.72
N PRO A 74 6.00 -5.99 -5.57
CA PRO A 74 6.67 -7.18 -5.10
C PRO A 74 7.56 -6.79 -3.91
N PRO A 75 7.71 -7.68 -2.90
CA PRO A 75 8.55 -7.38 -1.75
C PRO A 75 9.91 -6.94 -2.28
N THR A 76 10.34 -5.74 -1.88
CA THR A 76 11.70 -5.29 -2.16
C THR A 76 12.60 -6.37 -1.58
N SER A 77 13.30 -7.12 -2.45
CA SER A 77 14.41 -7.96 -2.01
C SER A 77 15.41 -6.99 -1.39
N SER A 78 15.37 -6.84 -0.06
CA SER A 78 16.52 -6.40 0.69
C SER A 78 17.58 -7.46 0.45
N LYS A 79 18.39 -7.26 -0.60
CA LYS A 79 19.71 -7.88 -0.67
C LYS A 79 20.49 -7.25 0.48
N GLY A 80 20.64 -8.02 1.56
CA GLY A 80 21.72 -7.83 2.52
C GLY A 80 23.07 -8.09 1.88
#